data_AF-A0A2N2ZRN7-F1
#
_entry.id   AF-A0A2N2ZRN7-F1
#
_cell.length_a   1.000
_cell.length_b   1.000
_cell.length_c   1.000
_cell.angle_alpha   90.00
_cell.angle_beta   90.00
_cell.angle_gamma   90.00
#
_symmetry.space_group_name_H-M   'P 1'
#
loop_
_entity.id
_entity.type
_entity.pdbx_description
1 polymer ?
#
loop_
_entity_poly.entity_id
_entity_poly.type
_entity_poly.pdbx_seq_one_letter_code
_entity_poly.pdbx_strand_id
1 'polypeptide(L)'
;ASAGYRVGYSDPEYIKILPTFHMPFLSKEKKYRTFQISGDSMLPIPDGSWVTGEFVQNWNLIRDGQPYIILTLDDGIMFKVVANRIKTDGYLTMSSLNPLYDSYNIDIKDVREVWKFVHFISSAIPEPNLPREELALTVAALKKDMEKLKKQVTSAQVLKLPFDES
;
A
#
# COMPACT_ATOMS: atom_id res chain seq x y z
N ALA A 1 24.16 -14.01 1.38
CA ALA A 1 24.11 -13.10 2.54
C ALA A 1 25.03 -13.65 3.62
N SER A 2 26.02 -12.88 4.06
CA SER A 2 26.83 -13.19 5.25
C SER A 2 26.71 -11.98 6.16
N ALA A 3 25.82 -12.08 7.16
CA ALA A 3 25.73 -11.10 8.22
C ALA A 3 26.82 -11.47 9.23
N GLY A 4 27.84 -10.63 9.35
CA GLY A 4 28.95 -10.79 10.28
C GLY A 4 28.46 -10.78 11.74
N TYR A 5 28.09 -11.96 12.23
CA TYR A 5 27.98 -12.29 13.65
C TYR A 5 29.14 -13.23 14.00
N ARG A 6 30.35 -12.68 13.96
CA ARG A 6 31.53 -13.33 14.54
C ARG A 6 32.40 -12.24 15.13
N VAL A 7 32.25 -12.02 16.43
CA VAL A 7 33.29 -11.77 17.45
C VAL A 7 32.54 -11.26 18.70
N GLY A 8 32.60 -12.02 19.80
CA GLY A 8 32.14 -11.57 21.11
C GLY A 8 31.06 -12.44 21.79
N TYR A 9 31.15 -13.77 21.73
CA TYR A 9 30.28 -14.68 22.49
C TYR A 9 31.09 -15.46 23.52
N SER A 10 31.65 -14.75 24.51
CA SER A 10 32.33 -15.39 25.64
C SER A 10 32.07 -14.69 26.98
N ASP A 11 31.05 -13.85 27.06
CA ASP A 11 30.60 -13.28 28.34
C ASP A 11 29.24 -13.87 28.75
N PRO A 12 29.19 -14.74 29.78
CA PRO A 12 27.95 -15.33 30.31
C PRO A 12 26.96 -14.31 30.88
N GLU A 13 27.37 -13.04 31.08
CA GLU A 13 26.47 -11.96 31.54
C GLU A 13 25.75 -11.23 30.38
N TYR A 14 25.98 -11.57 29.11
CA TYR A 14 25.29 -10.94 27.96
C TYR A 14 23.85 -11.46 27.72
N ILE A 15 23.39 -12.46 28.48
CA ILE A 15 22.02 -13.02 28.38
C ILE A 15 21.11 -12.45 29.48
N LYS A 16 21.23 -11.16 29.78
CA LYS A 16 20.31 -10.34 30.59
C LYS A 16 20.35 -8.95 29.99
N ILE A 17 19.54 -8.57 29.00
CA ILE A 17 18.09 -8.51 28.92
C ILE A 17 17.86 -8.48 27.41
N LEU A 18 17.11 -9.42 26.82
CA LEU A 18 16.66 -9.23 25.44
C LEU A 18 15.93 -7.88 25.43
N PRO A 19 16.43 -6.84 24.73
CA PRO A 19 15.83 -5.53 24.80
C PRO A 19 14.37 -5.66 24.39
N THR A 20 13.48 -5.17 25.26
CA THR A 20 12.08 -4.94 24.91
C THR A 20 12.07 -4.20 23.57
N PHE A 21 11.31 -4.72 22.61
CA PHE A 21 11.27 -4.28 21.21
C PHE A 21 11.40 -2.75 21.09
N HIS A 22 12.61 -2.27 20.75
CA HIS A 22 12.93 -0.85 20.69
C HIS A 22 13.21 -0.46 19.24
N MET A 23 12.45 0.49 18.72
CA MET A 23 12.66 1.06 17.39
C MET A 23 13.53 2.32 17.52
N PRO A 24 14.85 2.25 17.26
CA PRO A 24 15.79 3.35 17.53
C PRO A 24 15.54 4.59 16.65
N PHE A 25 14.72 4.47 15.61
CA PHE A 25 14.34 5.54 14.70
C PHE A 25 13.06 6.29 15.11
N LEU A 26 12.35 5.86 16.16
CA LEU A 26 11.19 6.57 16.69
C LEU A 26 11.60 7.54 17.81
N SER A 27 11.05 8.76 17.78
CA SER A 27 11.34 9.75 18.82
C SER A 27 10.71 9.35 20.14
N LYS A 28 11.45 9.46 21.25
CA LYS A 28 10.90 9.17 22.60
C LYS A 28 9.84 10.17 23.06
N GLU A 29 9.77 11.33 22.42
CA GLU A 29 8.84 12.42 22.80
C GLU A 29 7.44 12.27 22.18
N LYS A 30 7.30 11.34 21.23
CA LYS A 30 6.08 11.14 20.46
C LYS A 30 5.36 9.87 20.90
N LYS A 31 4.03 9.88 20.77
CA LYS A 31 3.19 8.72 21.05
C LYS A 31 3.03 7.91 19.76
N TYR A 32 3.37 6.63 19.83
CA TYR A 32 3.18 5.69 18.73
C TYR A 32 2.29 4.54 19.15
N ARG A 33 1.53 3.99 18.21
CA ARG A 33 0.80 2.73 18.37
C ARG A 33 0.89 1.94 17.08
N THR A 34 1.00 0.63 17.21
CA THR A 34 1.01 -0.30 16.09
C THR A 34 -0.31 -1.03 16.04
N PHE A 35 -0.83 -1.17 14.82
CA PHE A 35 -2.13 -1.78 14.54
C PHE A 35 -1.93 -2.87 13.51
N GLN A 36 -2.53 -4.03 13.73
CA GLN A 36 -2.60 -5.05 12.68
C GLN A 36 -3.70 -4.64 11.71
N ILE A 37 -3.38 -4.55 10.42
CA ILE A 37 -4.37 -4.28 9.38
C ILE A 37 -4.81 -5.58 8.72
N SER A 38 -6.03 -5.58 8.22
CA SER A 38 -6.54 -6.66 7.37
C SER A 38 -7.19 -6.09 6.11
N GLY A 39 -7.11 -6.85 5.02
CA GLY A 39 -7.63 -6.52 3.71
C GLY A 39 -6.56 -6.06 2.71
N ASP A 40 -6.98 -5.87 1.47
CA ASP A 40 -6.18 -5.55 0.29
C ASP A 40 -6.35 -4.10 -0.20
N SER A 41 -7.02 -3.26 0.59
CA SER A 41 -7.36 -1.89 0.19
C SER A 41 -6.16 -0.93 0.11
N MET A 42 -5.00 -1.31 0.68
CA MET A 42 -3.80 -0.47 0.76
C MET A 42 -2.56 -1.11 0.11
N LEU A 43 -2.73 -1.87 -0.98
CA LEU A 43 -1.61 -2.34 -1.80
C LEU A 43 -0.67 -1.16 -2.17
N PRO A 44 0.66 -1.31 -2.04
CA PRO A 44 1.42 -2.57 -1.92
C PRO A 44 1.62 -3.08 -0.48
N ILE A 45 0.94 -2.53 0.54
CA ILE A 45 1.06 -3.02 1.91
C ILE A 45 0.29 -4.34 2.02
N PRO A 46 0.97 -5.47 2.34
CA PRO A 46 0.32 -6.78 2.39
C PRO A 46 -0.71 -6.87 3.51
N ASP A 47 -1.72 -7.72 3.31
CA ASP A 47 -2.65 -8.15 4.35
C ASP A 47 -1.90 -8.73 5.56
N GLY A 48 -2.45 -8.52 6.76
CA GLY A 48 -1.86 -8.97 8.01
C GLY A 48 -0.62 -8.18 8.47
N SER A 49 -0.21 -7.14 7.73
CA SER A 49 0.89 -6.27 8.13
C SER A 49 0.58 -5.49 9.42
N TRP A 50 1.63 -5.19 10.17
CA TRP A 50 1.56 -4.31 11.33
C TRP A 50 1.92 -2.89 10.93
N VAL A 51 1.00 -1.95 11.06
CA VAL A 51 1.19 -0.54 10.69
C VAL A 51 1.37 0.30 11.94
N THR A 52 2.48 1.03 12.03
CA THR A 52 2.75 1.94 13.14
C THR A 52 2.41 3.37 12.75
N GLY A 53 1.61 4.01 13.60
CA GLY A 53 1.22 5.40 13.47
C GLY A 53 1.74 6.26 14.62
N GLU A 54 1.99 7.54 14.34
CA GLU A 54 2.28 8.61 15.28
C GLU A 54 0.99 9.36 15.64
N PHE A 55 0.70 9.55 16.93
CA PHE A 55 -0.53 10.20 17.38
C PHE A 55 -0.64 11.64 16.88
N VAL A 56 -1.76 11.97 16.24
CA VAL A 56 -2.04 13.33 15.76
C VAL A 56 -2.94 14.04 16.78
N GLN A 57 -2.36 14.96 17.54
CA GLN A 57 -3.12 15.76 18.52
C GLN A 57 -4.01 16.82 17.85
N ASN A 58 -3.51 17.48 16.81
CA ASN A 58 -4.24 18.53 16.10
C ASN A 58 -4.59 18.07 14.69
N TRP A 59 -5.86 17.68 14.49
CA TRP A 59 -6.36 17.16 13.22
C TRP A 59 -6.36 18.20 12.09
N ASN A 60 -6.27 19.50 12.41
CA ASN A 60 -6.09 20.54 11.39
C ASN A 60 -4.72 20.48 10.70
N LEU A 61 -3.75 19.73 11.25
CA LEU A 61 -2.42 19.55 10.67
C LEU A 61 -2.30 18.27 9.82
N ILE A 62 -3.40 17.53 9.65
CA ILE A 62 -3.48 16.41 8.71
C ILE A 62 -3.19 16.95 7.31
N ARG A 63 -2.27 16.29 6.61
CA ARG A 63 -1.84 16.65 5.27
C ARG A 63 -2.55 15.79 4.25
N ASP A 64 -3.03 16.44 3.20
CA ASP A 64 -3.73 15.76 2.11
C ASP A 64 -2.81 14.79 1.38
N GLY A 65 -3.40 13.68 0.91
CA GLY A 65 -2.71 12.66 0.12
C GLY A 65 -1.71 11.82 0.91
N GLN A 66 -1.74 11.90 2.24
CA GLN A 66 -0.89 11.08 3.11
C GLN A 66 -1.70 9.95 3.77
N PRO A 67 -1.07 8.80 4.03
CA PRO A 67 -1.72 7.69 4.72
C PRO A 67 -1.85 7.96 6.23
N TYR A 68 -3.02 7.67 6.78
CA TYR A 68 -3.34 7.75 8.20
C TYR A 68 -4.12 6.52 8.64
N ILE A 69 -3.98 6.21 9.92
CA ILE A 69 -4.80 5.23 10.63
C ILE A 69 -5.87 6.03 11.37
N ILE A 70 -7.13 5.78 11.04
CA ILE A 70 -8.29 6.44 11.63
C ILE A 70 -9.02 5.41 12.48
N LEU A 71 -9.27 5.79 13.73
CA LEU A 71 -10.10 5.02 14.64
C LEU A 71 -11.48 5.68 14.69
N THR A 72 -12.53 4.98 14.27
CA THR A 72 -13.91 5.47 14.32
C THR A 72 -14.71 4.78 15.42
N LEU A 73 -15.87 5.35 15.71
CA LEU A 73 -16.85 4.79 16.64
C LEU A 73 -17.39 3.43 16.21
N ASP A 74 -17.84 3.35 14.95
CA ASP A 74 -18.66 2.23 14.49
C ASP A 74 -17.86 1.21 13.67
N ASP A 75 -16.90 1.67 12.86
CA ASP A 75 -16.15 0.81 11.91
C ASP A 75 -14.79 0.35 12.44
N GLY A 76 -14.39 0.81 13.64
CA GLY A 76 -13.12 0.45 14.25
C GLY A 76 -11.92 1.07 13.55
N ILE A 77 -10.90 0.26 13.24
CA ILE A 77 -9.59 0.74 12.78
C ILE A 77 -9.52 0.69 11.26
N MET A 78 -9.24 1.82 10.63
CA MET A 78 -9.08 1.91 9.19
C MET A 78 -7.74 2.54 8.83
N PHE A 79 -7.13 2.06 7.76
CA PHE A 79 -5.91 2.62 7.22
C PHE A 79 -6.14 3.08 5.78
N LYS A 80 -6.04 4.39 5.54
CA LYS A 80 -6.44 5.04 4.28
C LYS A 80 -5.59 6.28 3.99
N VAL A 81 -5.61 6.72 2.75
CA VAL A 81 -5.11 8.04 2.34
C VAL A 81 -6.18 9.08 2.63
N VAL A 82 -5.81 10.17 3.30
CA VAL A 82 -6.76 11.17 3.81
C VAL A 82 -6.59 12.50 3.08
N ALA A 83 -7.72 13.15 2.78
CA ALA A 83 -7.77 14.58 2.50
C ALA A 83 -8.55 15.31 3.61
N ASN A 84 -7.97 16.41 4.09
CA ASN A 84 -8.46 17.15 5.24
C ASN A 84 -9.46 18.22 4.80
N ARG A 85 -10.74 18.00 5.11
CA ARG A 85 -11.83 18.94 4.85
C ARG A 85 -12.48 19.44 6.14
N ILE A 86 -11.81 19.29 7.27
CA ILE A 86 -12.36 19.63 8.59
C ILE A 86 -12.73 21.12 8.68
N LYS A 87 -11.85 22.00 8.21
CA LYS A 87 -12.08 23.46 8.30
C LYS A 87 -13.16 23.98 7.38
N THR A 88 -13.34 23.35 6.21
CA THR A 88 -14.27 23.80 5.18
C THR A 88 -15.64 23.14 5.36
N ASP A 89 -15.65 21.83 5.59
CA ASP A 89 -16.84 20.99 5.47
C ASP A 89 -17.08 20.09 6.70
N GLY A 90 -16.16 20.06 7.67
CA GLY A 90 -16.31 19.31 8.92
C GLY A 90 -16.03 17.80 8.82
N TYR A 91 -15.48 17.31 7.71
CA TYR A 91 -15.21 15.88 7.51
C TYR A 91 -13.79 15.59 7.01
N LEU A 92 -13.43 14.31 6.98
CA LEU A 92 -12.26 13.78 6.29
C LEU A 92 -12.70 12.97 5.07
N THR A 93 -12.03 13.15 3.93
CA THR A 93 -12.22 12.27 2.76
C THR A 93 -11.21 11.14 2.83
N MET A 94 -11.72 9.92 2.75
CA MET A 94 -10.98 8.67 2.87
C MET A 94 -10.86 8.03 1.49
N SER A 95 -9.63 7.73 1.09
CA SER A 95 -9.32 7.10 -0.19
C SER A 95 -8.40 5.90 0.00
N SER A 96 -8.57 4.88 -0.83
CA SER A 96 -7.75 3.66 -0.80
C SER A 96 -6.62 3.78 -1.82
N LEU A 97 -5.47 3.16 -1.57
CA LEU A 97 -4.43 3.06 -2.60
C LEU A 97 -4.81 2.06 -3.70
N ASN A 98 -5.71 1.11 -3.39
CA ASN A 98 -6.30 0.21 -4.36
C ASN A 98 -7.43 0.94 -5.14
N PRO A 99 -7.29 1.14 -6.47
CA PRO A 99 -8.27 1.86 -7.28
C PRO A 99 -9.65 1.20 -7.38
N LEU A 100 -9.80 -0.05 -6.96
CA LEU A 100 -11.08 -0.76 -6.94
C LEU A 100 -12.02 -0.26 -5.83
N TYR A 101 -11.53 0.56 -4.91
CA TYR A 101 -12.29 1.07 -3.79
C TYR A 101 -12.60 2.56 -3.97
N ASP A 102 -13.88 2.89 -3.95
CA ASP A 102 -14.34 4.27 -3.99
C ASP A 102 -13.93 5.06 -2.75
N SER A 103 -13.77 6.37 -2.94
CA SER A 103 -13.54 7.30 -1.84
C SER A 103 -14.86 7.65 -1.14
N TYR A 104 -14.81 7.87 0.17
CA TYR A 104 -15.98 8.24 0.97
C TYR A 104 -15.59 9.23 2.06
N ASN A 105 -16.58 9.91 2.64
CA ASN A 105 -16.35 10.92 3.68
C ASN A 105 -16.73 10.39 5.07
N ILE A 106 -16.00 10.82 6.08
CA ILE A 106 -16.29 10.54 7.49
C ILE A 106 -16.36 11.87 8.24
N ASP A 107 -17.49 12.09 8.91
CA ASP A 107 -17.69 13.26 9.77
C ASP A 107 -16.73 13.21 10.96
N ILE A 108 -16.14 14.36 11.31
CA ILE A 108 -15.16 14.44 12.38
C ILE A 108 -15.71 14.00 13.75
N LYS A 109 -17.04 14.05 13.94
CA LYS A 109 -17.71 13.57 15.15
C LYS A 109 -17.61 12.06 15.35
N ASP A 110 -17.45 11.30 14.25
CA ASP A 110 -17.40 9.85 14.25
C ASP A 110 -15.95 9.33 14.41
N VAL A 111 -14.97 10.24 14.34
CA VAL A 111 -13.54 9.97 14.51
C VAL A 111 -13.16 10.07 15.99
N ARG A 112 -12.46 9.04 16.50
CA ARG A 112 -11.95 8.98 17.88
C ARG A 112 -10.47 9.29 17.97
N GLU A 113 -9.67 8.70 17.09
CA GLU A 113 -8.22 8.93 17.05
C GLU A 113 -7.73 8.99 15.60
N VAL A 114 -6.68 9.78 15.40
CA VAL A 114 -5.96 9.86 14.11
C VAL A 114 -4.48 9.63 14.38
N TRP A 115 -3.90 8.72 13.60
CA TRP A 115 -2.48 8.39 13.68
C TRP A 115 -1.83 8.54 12.31
N LYS A 116 -0.80 9.36 12.21
CA LYS A 116 -0.03 9.55 10.99
C LYS A 116 0.82 8.32 10.74
N PHE A 117 0.72 7.73 9.56
CA PHE A 117 1.57 6.60 9.18
C PHE A 117 3.07 6.93 9.31
N VAL A 118 3.84 5.96 9.84
CA VAL A 118 5.30 6.06 9.95
C VAL A 118 5.97 4.91 9.22
N HIS A 119 5.59 3.68 9.53
CA HIS A 119 6.15 2.48 8.92
C HIS A 119 5.17 1.30 9.03
N PHE A 120 5.43 0.25 8.28
CA PHE A 120 4.77 -1.05 8.46
C PHE A 120 5.81 -2.16 8.58
N ILE A 121 5.42 -3.27 9.21
CA ILE A 121 6.18 -4.50 9.33
C ILE A 121 5.34 -5.60 8.69
N SER A 122 5.90 -6.25 7.68
CA SER A 122 5.29 -7.40 7.02
C SER A 122 6.11 -8.64 7.32
N SER A 123 5.42 -9.74 7.65
CA SER A 123 6.04 -11.07 7.70
C SER A 123 6.10 -11.75 6.32
N ALA A 124 5.35 -11.23 5.35
CA ALA A 124 5.42 -11.69 3.97
C ALA A 124 6.73 -11.23 3.34
N ILE A 125 7.44 -12.17 2.73
CA ILE A 125 8.63 -11.90 1.92
C ILE A 125 8.12 -11.37 0.57
N PRO A 126 8.56 -10.19 0.11
CA PRO A 126 8.16 -9.67 -1.20
C PRO A 126 8.54 -10.66 -2.29
N GLU A 127 7.64 -10.90 -3.23
CA GLU A 127 8.01 -11.65 -4.44
C GLU A 127 9.12 -10.89 -5.19
N PRO A 128 10.06 -11.61 -5.83
CA PRO A 128 11.05 -10.98 -6.68
C PRO A 128 10.31 -10.10 -7.70
N ASN A 129 10.64 -8.81 -7.75
CA ASN A 129 10.17 -7.97 -8.85
C ASN A 129 10.68 -8.61 -10.14
N LEU A 130 9.79 -9.25 -10.91
CA LEU A 130 10.07 -9.51 -12.32
C LEU A 130 10.49 -8.15 -12.91
N PRO A 131 11.67 -8.06 -13.57
CA PRO A 131 12.15 -6.79 -14.08
C PRO A 131 11.02 -6.16 -14.91
N ARG A 132 10.57 -4.95 -14.54
CA ARG A 132 9.53 -4.24 -15.29
C ARG A 132 9.85 -4.18 -16.79
N GLU A 133 11.13 -4.22 -17.13
CA GLU A 133 11.63 -4.35 -18.51
C GLU A 133 11.23 -5.65 -19.19
N GLU A 134 11.29 -6.82 -18.54
CA GLU A 134 10.84 -8.08 -19.13
C GLU A 134 9.34 -8.07 -19.41
N LEU A 135 8.54 -7.49 -18.49
CA LEU A 135 7.10 -7.30 -18.69
C LEU A 135 6.81 -6.32 -19.84
N ALA A 136 7.52 -5.19 -19.90
CA ALA A 136 7.37 -4.22 -20.97
C ALA A 136 7.74 -4.81 -22.35
N LEU A 137 8.82 -5.59 -22.41
CA LEU A 137 9.23 -6.32 -23.61
C LEU A 137 8.19 -7.35 -24.03
N THR A 138 7.64 -8.11 -23.08
CA THR A 138 6.56 -9.08 -23.32
C THR A 138 5.30 -8.41 -23.85
N VAL A 139 4.87 -7.29 -23.24
CA VAL A 139 3.71 -6.52 -23.71
C VAL A 139 3.96 -5.92 -25.10
N ALA A 140 5.15 -5.41 -25.37
CA ALA A 140 5.52 -4.90 -26.69
C ALA A 140 5.51 -6.00 -27.76
N ALA A 141 6.00 -7.20 -27.42
CA ALA A 141 5.94 -8.38 -28.29
C ALA A 141 4.49 -8.80 -28.57
N LEU A 142 3.66 -8.89 -27.53
CA LEU A 142 2.23 -9.21 -27.65
C LEU A 142 1.50 -8.19 -28.55
N LYS A 143 1.78 -6.90 -28.37
CA LYS A 143 1.21 -5.83 -29.22
C LYS A 143 1.61 -6.01 -30.69
N LYS A 144 2.89 -6.35 -30.95
CA LYS A 144 3.39 -6.60 -32.29
C LYS A 144 2.73 -7.83 -32.94
N ASP A 145 2.50 -8.89 -32.17
CA ASP A 145 1.85 -10.09 -32.68
C ASP A 145 0.35 -9.87 -32.92
N MET A 146 -0.33 -9.08 -32.08
CA MET A 146 -1.70 -8.62 -32.35
C MET A 146 -1.80 -7.83 -33.67
N GLU A 147 -0.86 -6.93 -33.94
CA GLU A 147 -0.84 -6.16 -35.20
C GLU A 147 -0.63 -7.07 -36.41
N LYS A 148 0.22 -8.10 -36.30
CA LYS A 148 0.37 -9.11 -37.37
C LYS A 148 -0.91 -9.91 -37.59
N LEU A 149 -1.55 -10.37 -36.51
CA LEU A 149 -2.81 -11.11 -36.58
C LEU A 149 -3.91 -10.25 -37.22
N LYS A 150 -4.03 -8.98 -36.80
CA LYS A 150 -5.00 -8.04 -37.39
C LYS A 150 -4.78 -7.86 -38.89
N LYS A 151 -3.52 -7.73 -39.33
CA LYS A 151 -3.19 -7.68 -40.77
C LYS A 151 -3.58 -8.96 -41.49
N GLN A 152 -3.25 -10.13 -40.95
CA GLN A 152 -3.61 -11.42 -41.57
C GLN A 152 -5.12 -11.65 -41.64
N VAL A 153 -5.86 -11.29 -40.60
CA VAL A 153 -7.33 -11.37 -40.58
C VAL A 153 -7.94 -10.43 -41.62
N THR A 154 -7.40 -9.21 -41.75
CA THR A 154 -7.84 -8.23 -42.75
C THR A 154 -7.53 -8.74 -44.17
N SER A 155 -6.32 -9.28 -44.41
CA SER A 155 -5.94 -9.86 -45.70
C SER A 155 -6.76 -11.09 -46.07
N ALA A 156 -7.12 -11.93 -45.09
CA ALA A 156 -7.94 -13.12 -45.30
C ALA A 156 -9.42 -12.80 -45.58
N GLN A 157 -9.94 -11.68 -45.04
CA GLN A 157 -11.26 -11.17 -45.39
C GLN A 157 -11.30 -10.58 -46.82
N VAL A 158 -10.23 -9.93 -47.27
CA VAL A 158 -10.13 -9.38 -48.63
C VAL A 158 -10.04 -10.48 -49.70
N LEU A 159 -9.45 -11.64 -49.37
CA LEU A 159 -9.31 -12.77 -50.30
C LEU A 159 -10.57 -13.66 -50.42
N LYS A 160 -11.65 -13.37 -49.68
CA LYS A 160 -12.89 -14.19 -49.66
C LYS A 160 -14.02 -13.71 -50.57
N LEU A 161 -13.77 -12.82 -51.54
CA LEU A 161 -14.77 -12.44 -52.54
C LEU A 161 -14.30 -12.77 -53.96
N PRO A 162 -14.67 -13.95 -54.46
CA PRO A 162 -14.97 -14.09 -55.88
C PRO A 162 -16.39 -14.66 -56.07
N PHE A 163 -17.19 -13.90 -56.81
CA PHE A 163 -18.48 -14.23 -57.44
C PHE A 163 -19.71 -14.40 -56.55
N ASP A 164 -20.61 -13.41 -56.66
CA ASP A 164 -22.01 -13.73 -56.94
C ASP A 164 -22.43 -12.88 -58.15
N GLU A 165 -22.17 -13.42 -59.35
CA GLU A 165 -22.86 -12.98 -60.58
C GLU A 165 -24.20 -13.72 -60.64
N SER A 166 -25.31 -12.98 -60.56
CA SER A 166 -26.56 -13.20 -61.32
C SER A 166 -27.39 -11.92 -61.32
#